data_AF-A0A0F9KJ40-F1
#
_entry.id   AF-A0A0F9KJ40-F1
#
_cell.length_a   1.000
_cell.length_b   1.000
_cell.length_c   1.000
_cell.angle_alpha   90.00
_cell.angle_beta   90.00
_cell.angle_gamma   90.00
#
_symmetry.space_group_name_H-M   'P 1'
#
loop_
_entity.id
_entity.type
_entity.pdbx_description
1 polymer ?
#
loop_
_entity_poly.entity_id
_entity_poly.type
_entity_poly.pdbx_seq_one_letter_code
_entity_poly.pdbx_strand_id
1 'polypeptide(L)'
;MVKEELEVQKDELVDYVKKYDNLFVLPTTEEQKMVKNIINHPNFSHWASGLRNKADPFVVALAKTANLKVVTYENPQSPKRIPAACREFRVEYITFLDFLREEDFVL
;
A
#
# COMPACT_ATOMS: atom_id res chain seq x y z
N MET A 1 -12.74 -0.39 -3.04
CA MET A 1 -11.83 -0.72 -1.92
C MET A 1 -10.98 -1.94 -2.28
N VAL A 2 -9.89 -2.23 -1.55
CA VAL A 2 -8.85 -3.24 -1.89
C VAL A 2 -9.41 -4.57 -2.43
N LYS A 3 -10.48 -5.10 -1.81
CA LYS A 3 -11.17 -6.31 -2.28
C LYS A 3 -11.74 -6.19 -3.70
N GLU A 4 -12.38 -5.06 -4.01
CA GLU A 4 -12.93 -4.78 -5.35
C GLU A 4 -11.81 -4.71 -6.40
N GLU A 5 -10.64 -4.19 -6.02
CA GLU A 5 -9.49 -4.11 -6.93
C GLU A 5 -8.97 -5.51 -7.30
N LEU A 6 -8.94 -6.43 -6.35
CA LEU A 6 -8.62 -7.85 -6.60
C LEU A 6 -9.67 -8.50 -7.51
N GLU A 7 -10.96 -8.30 -7.24
CA GLU A 7 -12.04 -8.90 -8.04
C GLU A 7 -12.04 -8.44 -9.52
N VAL A 8 -11.42 -7.30 -9.84
CA VAL A 8 -11.24 -6.82 -11.22
C VAL A 8 -10.17 -7.61 -11.98
N GLN A 9 -9.10 -8.08 -11.30
CA GLN A 9 -8.02 -8.84 -11.95
C GLN A 9 -8.42 -10.26 -12.35
N LYS A 10 -9.36 -10.89 -11.62
CA LYS A 10 -9.93 -12.21 -11.91
C LYS A 10 -8.87 -13.31 -12.15
N ASP A 11 -7.82 -13.32 -11.35
CA ASP A 11 -6.75 -14.31 -11.40
C ASP A 11 -6.87 -15.36 -10.27
N GLU A 12 -5.95 -16.32 -10.24
CA GLU A 12 -5.89 -17.38 -9.21
C GLU A 12 -5.78 -16.82 -7.78
N LEU A 13 -5.24 -15.60 -7.63
CA LEU A 13 -5.16 -14.94 -6.33
C LEU A 13 -6.57 -14.67 -5.79
N VAL A 14 -7.49 -14.19 -6.61
CA VAL A 14 -8.89 -13.93 -6.19
C VAL A 14 -9.53 -15.18 -5.55
N ASP A 15 -9.31 -16.35 -6.15
CA ASP A 15 -9.87 -17.60 -5.64
C ASP A 15 -9.16 -18.09 -4.37
N TYR A 16 -7.86 -17.81 -4.23
CA TYR A 16 -7.15 -18.02 -2.97
C TYR A 16 -7.69 -17.12 -1.86
N VAL A 17 -7.88 -15.82 -2.13
CA VAL A 17 -8.30 -14.84 -1.12
C VAL A 17 -9.71 -15.14 -0.60
N LYS A 18 -10.62 -15.61 -1.47
CA LYS A 18 -11.99 -15.99 -1.11
C LYS A 18 -12.10 -17.11 -0.06
N LYS A 19 -11.03 -17.86 0.19
CA LYS A 19 -11.01 -18.92 1.21
C LYS A 19 -10.93 -18.36 2.64
N TYR A 20 -10.68 -17.06 2.80
CA TYR A 20 -10.47 -16.41 4.09
C TYR A 20 -11.49 -15.29 4.32
N ASP A 21 -12.44 -15.52 5.23
CA ASP A 21 -13.52 -14.56 5.51
C ASP A 21 -13.04 -13.26 6.17
N ASN A 22 -11.94 -13.33 6.94
CA ASN A 22 -11.47 -12.22 7.79
C ASN A 22 -10.20 -11.53 7.26
N LEU A 23 -9.86 -11.73 5.98
CA LEU A 23 -8.65 -11.12 5.42
C LEU A 23 -8.79 -9.62 5.19
N PHE A 24 -10.00 -9.16 4.87
CA PHE A 24 -10.28 -7.74 4.64
C PHE A 24 -10.87 -7.12 5.89
N VAL A 25 -10.06 -6.32 6.57
CA VAL A 25 -10.49 -5.54 7.74
C VAL A 25 -10.97 -4.15 7.33
N LEU A 26 -11.88 -3.59 8.11
CA LEU A 26 -12.28 -2.20 7.94
C LEU A 26 -11.15 -1.28 8.44
N PRO A 27 -10.80 -0.23 7.68
CA PRO A 27 -9.81 0.73 8.12
C PRO A 27 -10.33 1.52 9.32
N THR A 28 -9.45 1.76 10.29
CA THR A 28 -9.72 2.60 11.45
C THR A 28 -9.99 4.04 11.05
N THR A 29 -10.58 4.84 11.95
CA THR A 29 -10.82 6.27 11.71
C THR A 29 -9.54 7.03 11.38
N GLU A 30 -8.42 6.71 12.04
CA GLU A 30 -7.13 7.36 11.78
C GLU A 30 -6.54 6.95 10.44
N GLU A 31 -6.66 5.68 10.04
CA GLU A 31 -6.26 5.22 8.71
C GLU A 31 -7.11 5.91 7.62
N GLN A 32 -8.42 6.04 7.80
CA GLN A 32 -9.29 6.73 6.85
C GLN A 32 -8.93 8.21 6.71
N LYS A 33 -8.64 8.92 7.81
CA LYS A 33 -8.14 10.30 7.78
C LYS A 33 -6.82 10.37 7.01
N MET A 34 -5.92 9.43 7.25
CA MET A 34 -4.62 9.39 6.59
C MET A 34 -4.76 9.12 5.09
N VAL A 35 -5.59 8.16 4.68
CA VAL A 35 -5.93 7.92 3.27
C VAL A 35 -6.50 9.18 2.62
N LYS A 36 -7.43 9.87 3.29
CA LYS A 36 -7.99 11.14 2.79
C LYS A 36 -6.90 12.20 2.61
N ASN A 37 -5.95 12.31 3.53
CA ASN A 37 -4.83 13.25 3.41
C ASN A 37 -3.94 12.89 2.21
N ILE A 38 -3.66 11.59 2.01
CA ILE A 38 -2.86 11.10 0.89
C ILE A 38 -3.53 11.43 -0.45
N ILE A 39 -4.79 11.03 -0.65
CA ILE A 39 -5.45 11.19 -1.94
C ILE A 39 -5.83 12.65 -2.26
N ASN A 40 -5.90 13.54 -1.27
CA ASN A 40 -6.09 14.97 -1.52
C ASN A 40 -4.78 15.70 -1.82
N HIS A 41 -3.63 15.06 -1.66
CA HIS A 41 -2.35 15.64 -2.01
C HIS A 41 -2.18 15.70 -3.54
N PRO A 42 -1.72 16.83 -4.13
CA PRO A 42 -1.66 17.01 -5.59
C PRO A 42 -0.86 15.92 -6.33
N ASN A 43 0.20 15.41 -5.71
CA ASN A 43 1.04 14.36 -6.31
C ASN A 43 0.43 12.95 -6.27
N PHE A 44 -0.65 12.74 -5.50
CA PHE A 44 -1.22 11.42 -5.21
C PHE A 44 -2.73 11.32 -5.47
N SER A 45 -3.36 12.37 -6.01
CA SER A 45 -4.79 12.42 -6.29
C SER A 45 -5.27 11.41 -7.33
N HIS A 46 -4.37 10.88 -8.16
CA HIS A 46 -4.68 9.80 -9.10
C HIS A 46 -5.12 8.50 -8.41
N TRP A 47 -4.76 8.29 -7.14
CA TRP A 47 -5.21 7.13 -6.36
C TRP A 47 -6.70 7.21 -5.98
N ALA A 48 -7.33 8.39 -6.00
CA ALA A 48 -8.78 8.51 -5.81
C ALA A 48 -9.59 8.21 -7.08
N SER A 49 -9.04 8.50 -8.26
CA SER A 49 -9.79 8.52 -9.53
C SER A 49 -9.54 7.31 -10.43
N GLY A 50 -8.45 6.56 -10.21
CA GLY A 50 -8.11 5.38 -11.01
C GLY A 50 -8.93 4.14 -10.67
N LEU A 51 -9.03 3.17 -11.61
CA LEU A 51 -9.53 1.81 -11.34
C LEU A 51 -8.48 0.88 -10.71
N ARG A 52 -7.21 1.31 -10.72
CA ARG A 52 -6.04 0.58 -10.22
C ARG A 52 -5.31 1.43 -9.19
N ASN A 53 -4.54 0.77 -8.33
CA ASN A 53 -3.75 1.34 -7.26
C ASN A 53 -4.61 2.05 -6.20
N LYS A 54 -5.87 1.63 -6.03
CA LYS A 54 -6.73 2.17 -4.95
C LYS A 54 -6.30 1.64 -3.59
N ALA A 55 -5.59 0.51 -3.57
CA ALA A 55 -5.02 -0.10 -2.38
C ALA A 55 -3.80 0.64 -1.84
N ASP A 56 -2.94 1.20 -2.70
CA ASP A 56 -1.69 1.88 -2.32
C ASP A 56 -1.81 2.88 -1.17
N PRO A 57 -2.78 3.83 -1.15
CA PRO A 57 -2.89 4.77 -0.03
C PRO A 57 -3.20 4.10 1.31
N PHE A 58 -3.84 2.93 1.32
CA PHE A 58 -4.10 2.17 2.55
C PHE A 58 -2.81 1.55 3.11
N VAL A 59 -1.89 1.11 2.27
CA VAL A 59 -0.57 0.59 2.70
C VAL A 59 0.22 1.67 3.44
N VAL A 60 0.28 2.87 2.85
CA VAL A 60 0.99 4.01 3.45
C VAL A 60 0.29 4.49 4.72
N ALA A 61 -1.05 4.53 4.71
CA ALA A 61 -1.84 4.94 5.86
C ALA A 61 -1.64 4.01 7.06
N LEU A 62 -1.75 2.70 6.86
CA LEU A 62 -1.53 1.70 7.91
C LEU A 62 -0.13 1.83 8.51
N ALA A 63 0.90 1.93 7.66
CA ALA A 63 2.27 2.07 8.14
C ALA A 63 2.47 3.37 8.94
N LYS A 64 1.81 4.46 8.53
CA LYS A 64 1.87 5.73 9.26
C LYS A 64 1.20 5.64 10.62
N THR A 65 0.00 5.08 10.70
CA THR A 65 -0.80 5.04 11.94
C THR A 65 -0.26 4.03 12.94
N ALA A 66 0.31 2.92 12.45
CA ALA A 66 0.89 1.87 13.29
C ALA A 66 2.41 2.03 13.52
N ASN A 67 3.04 3.09 13.00
CA ASN A 67 4.48 3.32 13.07
C ASN A 67 5.32 2.12 12.55
N LEU A 68 4.97 1.64 11.36
CA LEU A 68 5.62 0.52 10.68
C LEU A 68 6.48 1.00 9.50
N LYS A 69 7.38 0.12 9.05
CA LYS A 69 8.18 0.27 7.82
C LYS A 69 7.48 -0.45 6.66
N VAL A 70 7.35 0.22 5.51
CA VAL A 70 6.79 -0.39 4.29
C VAL A 70 7.89 -1.12 3.52
N VAL A 71 7.67 -2.40 3.24
CA VAL A 71 8.50 -3.18 2.30
C VAL A 71 7.81 -3.23 0.94
N THR A 72 8.50 -2.88 -0.14
CA THR A 72 7.89 -2.84 -1.49
C THR A 72 8.86 -3.24 -2.60
N TYR A 73 8.32 -3.81 -3.68
CA TYR A 73 9.04 -4.06 -4.94
C TYR A 73 9.04 -2.84 -5.88
N GLU A 74 8.32 -1.78 -5.55
CA GLU A 74 8.24 -0.60 -6.41
C GLU A 74 9.55 0.18 -6.45
N ASN A 75 9.87 0.74 -7.63
CA ASN A 75 11.07 1.55 -7.82
C ASN A 75 10.99 2.85 -6.98
N PRO A 76 11.94 3.09 -6.05
CA PRO A 76 11.95 4.30 -5.21
C PRO A 76 12.00 5.62 -5.97
N GLN A 77 12.55 5.61 -7.19
CA GLN A 77 12.72 6.80 -8.02
C GLN A 77 11.48 7.18 -8.83
N SER A 78 10.50 6.27 -8.95
CA SER A 78 9.28 6.57 -9.68
C SER A 78 8.43 7.60 -8.93
N PRO A 79 8.14 8.77 -9.54
CA PRO A 79 7.21 9.70 -8.92
C PRO A 79 5.82 9.08 -8.91
N LYS A 80 5.01 9.38 -7.87
CA LYS A 80 3.61 8.91 -7.73
C LYS A 80 3.42 7.43 -7.37
N ARG A 81 4.42 6.83 -6.72
CA ARG A 81 4.42 5.44 -6.22
C ARG A 81 4.47 5.37 -4.70
N ILE A 82 4.33 4.18 -4.11
CA ILE A 82 4.35 3.95 -2.66
C ILE A 82 5.60 4.59 -2.03
N PRO A 83 6.84 4.37 -2.52
CA PRO A 83 8.03 5.05 -1.98
C PRO A 83 7.94 6.58 -1.96
N ALA A 84 7.37 7.18 -3.01
CA ALA A 84 7.22 8.62 -3.10
C ALA A 84 6.23 9.14 -2.05
N ALA A 85 5.13 8.43 -1.82
CA ALA A 85 4.18 8.77 -0.75
C ALA A 85 4.79 8.54 0.63
N CYS A 86 5.53 7.45 0.84
CA CYS A 86 6.23 7.21 2.11
C CYS A 86 7.18 8.37 2.45
N ARG A 87 7.94 8.90 1.47
CA ARG A 87 8.77 10.09 1.67
C ARG A 87 7.96 11.34 2.04
N GLU A 88 6.91 11.64 1.28
CA GLU A 88 6.04 12.81 1.51
C GLU A 88 5.45 12.78 2.93
N PHE A 89 4.93 11.63 3.33
CA PHE A 89 4.21 11.46 4.59
C PHE A 89 5.08 11.01 5.76
N ARG A 90 6.42 10.98 5.58
CA ARG A 90 7.40 10.56 6.59
C ARG A 90 7.05 9.19 7.19
N VAL A 91 6.94 8.20 6.31
CA VAL A 91 6.80 6.77 6.64
C VAL A 91 8.09 6.09 6.20
N GLU A 92 8.68 5.28 7.06
CA GLU A 92 9.85 4.50 6.69
C GLU A 92 9.49 3.49 5.61
N TYR A 93 10.38 3.30 4.64
CA TYR A 93 10.21 2.29 3.61
C TYR A 93 11.56 1.71 3.20
N ILE A 94 11.52 0.50 2.65
CA ILE A 94 12.68 -0.23 2.15
C ILE A 94 12.27 -1.02 0.90
N THR A 95 13.22 -1.25 -0.01
CA THR A 95 12.96 -2.16 -1.12
C THR A 95 12.95 -3.60 -0.61
N PHE A 96 12.18 -4.48 -1.26
CA PHE A 96 12.17 -5.88 -0.86
C PHE A 96 13.56 -6.53 -0.89
N LEU A 97 14.39 -6.20 -1.88
CA LEU A 97 15.76 -6.71 -1.97
C LEU A 97 16.65 -6.21 -0.83
N ASP A 98 16.52 -4.93 -0.45
CA ASP A 98 17.28 -4.39 0.67
C ASP A 98 16.79 -4.96 2.01
N PHE A 99 15.48 -5.20 2.15
CA PHE A 99 14.92 -5.89 3.32
C PHE A 99 15.50 -7.30 3.47
N LEU A 100 15.56 -8.09 2.39
CA LEU A 100 16.18 -9.42 2.45
C LEU A 100 17.65 -9.36 2.88
N ARG A 101 18.38 -8.31 2.45
CA ARG A 101 19.78 -8.10 2.89
C ARG A 101 19.87 -7.68 4.35
N GLU A 102 18.94 -6.85 4.84
CA GLU A 102 18.88 -6.45 6.27
C GLU A 102 18.60 -7.65 7.18
N GLU A 103 17.83 -8.64 6.70
CA GLU A 103 17.48 -9.86 7.44
C GLU A 103 18.47 -11.02 7.24
N ASP A 104 19.65 -10.76 6.66
CA ASP A 104 20.68 -11.77 6.35
C ASP A 104 20.13 -12.98 5.55
N PHE A 105 19.11 -12.73 4.72
CA PHE A 105 18.47 -13.79 3.94
C PHE A 105 19.38 -14.24 2.80
N VAL A 106 19.87 -15.47 2.89
CA VAL A 106 20.68 -16.11 1.84
C VAL A 106 19.74 -16.85 0.88
N LEU A 107 19.79 -16.46 -0.40
CA LEU A 107 19.06 -17.10 -1.50
C LEU A 107 19.60 -18.49 -1.85
#